data_AF-A0A1V9EIR3-F1
#
_entry.id   AF-A0A1V9EIR3-F1
#
_cell.length_a   1.000
_cell.length_b   1.000
_cell.length_c   1.000
_cell.angle_alpha   90.00
_cell.angle_beta   90.00
_cell.angle_gamma   90.00
#
_symmetry.space_group_name_H-M   'P 1'
#
loop_
_entity.id
_entity.type
_entity.pdbx_description
1 polymer ?
#
loop_
_entity_poly.entity_id
_entity_poly.type
_entity_poly.pdbx_seq_one_letter_code
_entity_poly.pdbx_strand_id
1 'polypeptide(L)'
;MSIKLSNLTPSIAIHPGELLKDELDSRGIKQKEFSELIGVQATQLNEIINGKRGINAEMALLFGKALNMDVSIWINLQNNYELDLARINEKVQKRLMAIEQWLQIQQRIPEKYLKKKGYLKGNPIHDIDTIKTIYNLNNIDQLLDLDKEASFYKLRKSSTVSIDSTNLIAWTKLVNYEASKLKVEKFNKQ
;
A
#
# COMPACT_ATOMS: atom_id res chain seq x y z
N MET A 1 -2.62 6.89 20.30
CA MET A 1 -2.32 6.39 18.94
C MET A 1 -1.07 7.12 18.47
N SER A 2 0.10 6.48 18.53
CA SER A 2 1.36 7.12 18.17
C SER A 2 1.44 7.20 16.64
N ILE A 3 1.26 8.38 16.07
CA ILE A 3 1.49 8.60 14.64
C ILE A 3 2.99 8.42 14.43
N LYS A 4 3.40 7.32 13.79
CA LYS A 4 4.79 7.15 13.36
C LYS A 4 5.05 8.20 12.29
N LEU A 5 6.06 9.05 12.52
CA LEU A 5 6.47 10.10 11.57
C LEU A 5 6.77 9.54 10.18
N SER A 6 7.15 8.25 10.09
CA SER A 6 7.42 7.53 8.84
C SER A 6 6.21 7.32 7.92
N ASN A 7 4.98 7.52 8.39
CA ASN A 7 3.76 7.16 7.66
C ASN A 7 2.91 8.39 7.25
N LEU A 8 3.48 9.59 7.32
CA LEU A 8 2.77 10.80 6.90
C LEU A 8 2.75 10.89 5.37
N THR A 9 1.56 10.96 4.79
CA THR A 9 1.37 11.33 3.39
C THR A 9 1.36 12.85 3.28
N PRO A 10 2.23 13.46 2.47
CA PRO A 10 2.21 14.90 2.29
C PRO A 10 0.93 15.33 1.57
N SER A 11 0.42 16.51 1.93
CA SER A 11 -0.77 17.08 1.29
C SER A 11 -0.49 17.59 -0.12
N ILE A 12 0.76 17.96 -0.41
CA ILE A 12 1.20 18.41 -1.73
C ILE A 12 2.60 17.83 -2.02
N ALA A 13 2.83 17.42 -3.26
CA ALA A 13 4.14 16.98 -3.72
C ALA A 13 4.89 18.20 -4.28
N ILE A 14 6.07 18.51 -3.72
CA ILE A 14 6.88 19.66 -4.14
C ILE A 14 7.78 19.23 -5.30
N HIS A 15 7.64 19.88 -6.46
CA HIS A 15 8.44 19.57 -7.63
C HIS A 15 9.87 20.12 -7.47
N PRO A 16 10.93 19.40 -7.86
CA PRO A 16 12.30 19.89 -7.71
C PRO A 16 12.59 21.18 -8.49
N GLY A 17 11.81 21.48 -9.52
CA GLY A 17 11.86 22.74 -10.27
C GLY A 17 11.48 23.97 -9.45
N GLU A 18 10.70 23.81 -8.37
CA GLU A 18 10.40 24.88 -7.43
C GLU A 18 11.67 25.26 -6.64
N LEU A 19 12.40 24.26 -6.14
CA LEU A 19 13.70 24.50 -5.50
C LEU A 19 14.72 25.13 -6.47
N LEU A 20 14.74 24.66 -7.73
CA LEU A 20 15.61 25.25 -8.74
C LEU A 20 15.32 26.74 -8.93
N LYS A 21 14.05 27.13 -8.94
CA LYS A 21 13.65 28.53 -9.04
C LYS A 21 14.15 29.33 -7.83
N ASP A 22 13.93 28.83 -6.63
CA ASP A 22 14.37 29.50 -5.39
C ASP A 22 15.90 29.66 -5.32
N GLU A 23 16.67 28.66 -5.76
CA GLU A 23 18.13 28.74 -5.87
C GLU A 23 18.58 29.77 -6.90
N LEU A 24 17.90 29.88 -8.05
CA LEU A 24 18.23 30.89 -9.06
C LEU A 24 17.89 32.30 -8.57
N ASP A 25 16.71 32.48 -7.96
CA ASP A 25 16.24 33.75 -7.44
C ASP A 25 17.13 34.25 -6.29
N SER A 26 17.53 33.37 -5.38
CA SER A 26 18.44 33.72 -4.25
C SER A 26 19.84 34.15 -4.71
N ARG A 27 20.31 33.62 -5.85
CA ARG A 27 21.61 33.97 -6.44
C ARG A 27 21.52 35.12 -7.45
N GLY A 28 20.32 35.61 -7.74
CA GLY A 28 20.08 36.66 -8.75
C GLY A 28 20.37 36.21 -10.18
N ILE A 29 20.36 34.90 -10.46
CA ILE A 29 20.65 34.34 -11.79
C ILE A 29 19.35 34.27 -12.58
N LYS A 30 19.31 34.83 -13.79
CA LYS A 30 18.11 34.70 -14.64
C LYS A 30 18.04 33.30 -15.24
N GLN A 31 16.83 32.75 -15.35
CA GLN A 31 16.60 31.44 -15.97
C GLN A 31 17.22 31.31 -17.36
N LYS A 32 17.13 32.36 -18.18
CA LYS A 32 17.73 32.39 -19.52
C LYS A 32 19.25 32.25 -19.46
N GLU A 33 19.91 33.03 -18.62
CA GLU A 33 21.37 32.99 -18.42
C GLU A 33 21.80 31.63 -17.88
N PHE A 34 21.04 31.05 -16.95
CA PHE A 34 21.29 29.71 -16.45
C PHE A 34 21.17 28.65 -17.55
N SER A 35 20.10 28.71 -18.37
CA SER A 35 19.90 27.76 -19.48
C SER A 35 21.02 27.80 -20.50
N GLU A 36 21.54 29.00 -20.80
CA GLU A 36 22.70 29.19 -21.68
C GLU A 36 23.97 28.61 -21.05
N LEU A 37 24.19 28.80 -19.74
CA LEU A 37 25.34 28.26 -19.01
C LEU A 37 25.41 26.73 -19.03
N ILE A 38 24.26 26.06 -18.86
CA ILE A 38 24.19 24.59 -18.86
C ILE A 38 24.01 23.99 -20.26
N GLY A 39 23.85 24.82 -21.29
CA GLY A 39 23.67 24.37 -22.67
C GLY A 39 22.32 23.71 -22.96
N VAL A 40 21.26 24.07 -22.23
CA VAL A 40 19.92 23.48 -22.35
C VAL A 40 18.94 24.53 -22.86
N GLN A 41 17.89 24.13 -23.60
CA GLN A 41 16.92 25.08 -24.13
C GLN A 41 16.15 25.78 -22.98
N ALA A 42 15.99 27.09 -23.05
CA ALA A 42 15.25 27.86 -22.04
C ALA A 42 13.80 27.35 -21.84
N THR A 43 13.18 26.84 -22.89
CA THR A 43 11.85 26.20 -22.84
C THR A 43 11.86 24.95 -21.95
N GLN A 44 12.88 24.10 -22.09
CA GLN A 44 13.05 22.88 -21.30
C GLN A 44 13.28 23.21 -19.82
N LEU A 45 14.10 24.21 -19.53
CA LEU A 45 14.29 24.68 -18.15
C LEU A 45 12.99 25.23 -17.56
N ASN A 46 12.22 26.01 -18.35
CA ASN A 46 10.93 26.55 -17.91
C ASN A 46 9.88 25.45 -17.66
N GLU A 47 9.87 24.37 -18.44
CA GLU A 47 9.00 23.21 -18.17
C GLU A 47 9.34 22.53 -16.85
N ILE A 48 10.63 22.43 -16.51
CA ILE A 48 11.09 21.86 -15.23
C ILE A 48 10.64 22.73 -14.07
N ILE A 49 10.87 24.04 -14.16
CA ILE A 49 10.50 25.00 -13.11
C ILE A 49 8.99 24.99 -12.86
N ASN A 50 8.18 24.87 -13.91
CA ASN A 50 6.72 24.80 -13.78
C ASN A 50 6.18 23.39 -13.44
N GLY A 51 7.05 22.42 -13.15
CA GLY A 51 6.65 21.07 -12.76
C GLY A 51 6.02 20.22 -13.87
N LYS A 52 6.20 20.61 -15.13
CA LYS A 52 5.72 19.85 -16.30
C LYS A 52 6.68 18.73 -16.70
N ARG A 53 7.97 18.89 -16.40
CA ARG A 53 9.03 17.96 -16.75
C ARG A 53 9.89 17.67 -15.52
N GLY A 54 10.18 16.39 -15.27
CA GLY A 54 11.10 15.98 -14.23
C GLY A 54 12.57 16.24 -14.57
N ILE A 55 13.42 16.18 -13.55
CA ILE A 55 14.88 16.29 -13.70
C ILE A 55 15.46 14.90 -14.00
N ASN A 56 16.21 14.77 -15.09
CA ASN A 56 16.95 13.54 -15.40
C ASN A 56 18.39 13.59 -14.82
N ALA A 57 19.12 12.47 -14.91
CA ALA A 57 20.48 12.37 -14.37
C ALA A 57 21.45 13.40 -15.00
N GLU A 58 21.32 13.65 -16.30
CA GLU A 58 22.14 14.64 -17.01
C GLU A 58 21.92 16.06 -16.47
N MET A 59 20.66 16.48 -16.34
CA MET A 59 20.30 17.78 -15.75
C MET A 59 20.77 17.89 -14.30
N ALA A 60 20.64 16.84 -13.50
CA ALA A 60 21.10 16.85 -12.12
C ALA A 60 22.63 17.08 -12.03
N LEU A 61 23.41 16.47 -12.93
CA LEU A 61 24.86 16.70 -13.03
C LEU A 61 25.16 18.16 -13.43
N LEU A 62 24.45 18.69 -14.43
CA LEU A 62 24.61 20.06 -14.89
C LEU A 62 24.26 21.07 -13.78
N PHE A 63 23.14 20.85 -13.08
CA PHE A 63 22.70 21.71 -11.98
C PHE A 63 23.67 21.64 -10.80
N GLY A 64 24.09 20.44 -10.41
CA GLY A 64 25.07 20.26 -9.34
C GLY A 64 26.38 21.01 -9.64
N LYS A 65 26.87 20.92 -10.88
CA LYS A 65 28.09 21.63 -11.28
C LYS A 65 27.90 23.15 -11.37
N ALA A 66 26.79 23.62 -11.95
CA ALA A 66 26.53 25.04 -12.15
C ALA A 66 26.20 25.78 -10.83
N LEU A 67 25.50 25.13 -9.91
CA LEU A 67 25.10 25.70 -8.61
C LEU A 67 26.06 25.33 -7.48
N ASN A 68 27.09 24.52 -7.76
CA ASN A 68 28.03 23.98 -6.78
C ASN A 68 27.32 23.27 -5.62
N MET A 69 26.35 22.43 -5.96
CA MET A 69 25.53 21.63 -5.04
C MET A 69 25.71 20.15 -5.32
N ASP A 70 25.43 19.31 -4.33
CA ASP A 70 25.49 17.87 -4.50
C ASP A 70 24.40 17.41 -5.49
N VAL A 71 24.80 16.61 -6.47
CA VAL A 71 23.92 16.05 -7.53
C VAL A 71 22.81 15.18 -6.93
N SER A 72 23.10 14.50 -5.83
CA SER A 72 22.13 13.66 -5.12
C SER A 72 20.94 14.45 -4.60
N ILE A 73 21.07 15.75 -4.32
CA ILE A 73 19.96 16.60 -3.89
C ILE A 73 18.87 16.61 -4.96
N TRP A 74 19.24 16.88 -6.22
CA TRP A 74 18.30 16.97 -7.33
C TRP A 74 17.60 15.65 -7.63
N ILE A 75 18.37 14.54 -7.63
CA ILE A 75 17.83 13.20 -7.83
C ILE A 75 16.89 12.79 -6.70
N ASN A 76 17.28 13.05 -5.45
CA ASN A 76 16.47 12.72 -4.30
C ASN A 76 15.16 13.53 -4.28
N LEU A 77 15.20 14.80 -4.68
CA LEU A 77 13.99 15.61 -4.79
C LEU A 77 13.05 15.10 -5.88
N GLN A 78 13.58 14.74 -7.05
CA GLN A 78 12.76 14.13 -8.11
C GLN A 78 12.12 12.82 -7.63
N ASN A 79 12.89 11.95 -7.00
CA ASN A 79 12.40 10.69 -6.47
C ASN A 79 11.34 10.89 -5.38
N ASN A 80 11.58 11.82 -4.45
CA ASN A 80 10.63 12.13 -3.38
C ASN A 80 9.34 12.71 -3.95
N TYR A 81 9.43 13.61 -4.93
CA TYR A 81 8.27 14.15 -5.63
C TYR A 81 7.42 13.05 -6.27
N GLU A 82 8.05 12.12 -7.00
CA GLU A 82 7.35 10.99 -7.62
C GLU A 82 6.72 10.04 -6.59
N LEU A 83 7.42 9.75 -5.50
CA LEU A 83 6.89 8.94 -4.40
C LEU A 83 5.69 9.63 -3.74
N ASP A 84 5.75 10.93 -3.55
CA ASP A 84 4.70 11.72 -2.92
C ASP A 84 3.46 11.82 -3.81
N LEU A 85 3.64 12.00 -5.13
CA LEU A 85 2.54 11.85 -6.10
C LEU A 85 1.88 10.47 -6.02
N ALA A 86 2.68 9.41 -5.92
CA ALA A 86 2.16 8.05 -5.77
C ALA A 86 1.43 7.86 -4.43
N ARG A 87 1.92 8.47 -3.35
CA ARG A 87 1.27 8.45 -2.03
C ARG A 87 -0.04 9.22 -2.02
N ILE A 88 -0.15 10.33 -2.72
CA ILE A 88 -1.40 11.11 -2.78
C ILE A 88 -2.47 10.39 -3.62
N ASN A 89 -2.05 9.53 -4.56
CA ASN A 89 -2.96 8.80 -5.42
C ASN A 89 -3.86 7.82 -4.62
N GLU A 90 -5.17 8.09 -4.61
CA GLU A 90 -6.15 7.27 -3.89
C GLU A 90 -6.15 5.79 -4.28
N LYS A 91 -5.91 5.47 -5.56
CA LYS A 91 -5.89 4.07 -6.03
C LYS A 91 -4.69 3.32 -5.45
N VAL A 92 -3.55 4.00 -5.34
CA VAL A 92 -2.34 3.45 -4.72
C VAL A 92 -2.58 3.27 -3.22
N GLN A 93 -3.16 4.26 -2.55
CA GLN A 93 -3.50 4.17 -1.13
C GLN A 93 -4.42 2.99 -0.82
N LYS A 94 -5.49 2.79 -1.61
CA LYS A 94 -6.38 1.62 -1.46
C LYS A 94 -5.62 0.30 -1.59
N ARG A 95 -4.65 0.22 -2.51
CA ARG A 95 -3.81 -0.96 -2.70
C ARG A 95 -2.86 -1.17 -1.52
N LEU A 96 -2.22 -0.10 -1.03
CA LEU A 96 -1.33 -0.17 0.13
C LEU A 96 -2.09 -0.67 1.36
N MET A 97 -3.25 -0.08 1.67
CA MET A 97 -4.11 -0.54 2.77
C MET A 97 -4.53 -2.00 2.62
N ALA A 98 -4.90 -2.42 1.41
CA ALA A 98 -5.25 -3.82 1.16
C ALA A 98 -4.05 -4.75 1.37
N ILE A 99 -2.83 -4.35 0.99
CA ILE A 99 -1.62 -5.15 1.23
C ILE A 99 -1.33 -5.25 2.73
N GLU A 100 -1.40 -4.14 3.48
CA GLU A 100 -1.19 -4.14 4.92
C GLU A 100 -2.18 -5.05 5.65
N GLN A 101 -3.45 -4.93 5.32
CA GLN A 101 -4.52 -5.78 5.84
C GLN A 101 -4.29 -7.25 5.47
N TRP A 102 -3.88 -7.53 4.23
CA TRP A 102 -3.59 -8.89 3.79
C TRP A 102 -2.46 -9.53 4.58
N LEU A 103 -1.38 -8.80 4.83
CA LEU A 103 -0.23 -9.31 5.60
C LEU A 103 -0.63 -9.69 7.04
N GLN A 104 -1.56 -8.93 7.65
CA GLN A 104 -2.12 -9.28 8.97
C GLN A 104 -2.97 -10.55 8.89
N ILE A 105 -3.84 -10.65 7.89
CA ILE A 105 -4.74 -11.79 7.72
C ILE A 105 -3.96 -13.07 7.41
N GLN A 106 -2.94 -13.00 6.55
CA GLN A 106 -2.17 -14.15 6.07
C GLN A 106 -1.54 -14.97 7.20
N GLN A 107 -1.20 -14.34 8.32
CA GLN A 107 -0.66 -15.03 9.50
C GLN A 107 -1.71 -15.85 10.28
N ARG A 108 -2.99 -15.63 10.01
CA ARG A 108 -4.12 -16.13 10.80
C ARG A 108 -5.13 -16.94 9.99
N ILE A 109 -4.86 -17.15 8.70
CA ILE A 109 -5.72 -17.96 7.84
C ILE A 109 -4.89 -18.98 7.04
N PRO A 110 -5.47 -20.15 6.71
CA PRO A 110 -4.83 -21.10 5.82
C PRO A 110 -5.04 -20.69 4.36
N GLU A 111 -4.27 -19.68 3.94
CA GLU A 111 -4.35 -19.07 2.60
C GLU A 111 -4.27 -20.10 1.47
N LYS A 112 -3.29 -21.02 1.53
CA LYS A 112 -3.06 -22.04 0.49
C LYS A 112 -4.28 -22.93 0.29
N TYR A 113 -4.97 -23.28 1.39
CA TYR A 113 -6.16 -24.11 1.34
C TYR A 113 -7.32 -23.36 0.69
N LEU A 114 -7.57 -22.12 1.12
CA LEU A 114 -8.67 -21.29 0.61
C LEU A 114 -8.49 -20.95 -0.88
N LYS A 115 -7.25 -20.70 -1.32
CA LYS A 115 -6.90 -20.56 -2.75
C LYS A 115 -7.18 -21.85 -3.53
N LYS A 116 -6.72 -23.00 -3.04
CA LYS A 116 -6.95 -24.30 -3.70
C LYS A 116 -8.44 -24.61 -3.86
N LYS A 117 -9.27 -24.19 -2.91
CA LYS A 117 -10.73 -24.36 -2.96
C LYS A 117 -11.46 -23.31 -3.79
N GLY A 118 -10.75 -22.29 -4.30
CA GLY A 118 -11.32 -21.28 -5.18
C GLY A 118 -12.06 -20.14 -4.46
N TYR A 119 -11.99 -20.05 -3.13
CA TYR A 119 -12.59 -18.93 -2.39
C TYR A 119 -11.77 -17.64 -2.56
N LEU A 120 -10.44 -17.75 -2.69
CA LEU A 120 -9.54 -16.61 -2.87
C LEU A 120 -8.99 -16.60 -4.29
N LYS A 121 -8.98 -15.42 -4.92
CA LYS A 121 -8.56 -15.23 -6.32
C LYS A 121 -7.13 -14.72 -6.44
N GLY A 122 -6.51 -14.30 -5.34
CA GLY A 122 -5.14 -13.78 -5.29
C GLY A 122 -5.05 -12.25 -5.39
N ASN A 123 -6.17 -11.54 -5.30
CA ASN A 123 -6.18 -10.07 -5.27
C ASN A 123 -6.65 -9.61 -3.87
N PRO A 124 -5.75 -9.05 -3.03
CA PRO A 124 -6.06 -8.59 -1.68
C PRO A 124 -7.31 -7.71 -1.59
N ILE A 125 -7.54 -6.82 -2.55
CA ILE A 125 -8.69 -5.91 -2.53
C ILE A 125 -10.02 -6.68 -2.48
N HIS A 126 -10.14 -7.78 -3.21
CA HIS A 126 -11.37 -8.59 -3.26
C HIS A 126 -11.36 -9.73 -2.26
N ASP A 127 -10.18 -10.31 -2.04
CA ASP A 127 -10.01 -11.45 -1.16
C ASP A 127 -10.27 -11.06 0.30
N ILE A 128 -9.93 -9.83 0.71
CA ILE A 128 -10.23 -9.31 2.05
C ILE A 128 -11.75 -9.29 2.31
N ASP A 129 -12.54 -8.79 1.37
CA ASP A 129 -14.00 -8.78 1.53
C ASP A 129 -14.58 -10.20 1.56
N THR A 130 -14.01 -11.10 0.77
CA THR A 130 -14.37 -12.52 0.81
C THR A 130 -14.06 -13.14 2.17
N ILE A 131 -12.93 -12.78 2.78
CA ILE A 131 -12.56 -13.26 4.11
C ILE A 131 -13.47 -12.67 5.18
N LYS A 132 -13.79 -11.38 5.12
CA LYS A 132 -14.76 -10.74 6.03
C LYS A 132 -16.11 -11.44 5.99
N THR A 133 -16.60 -11.80 4.79
CA THR A 133 -17.87 -12.53 4.65
C THR A 133 -17.80 -13.96 5.17
N ILE A 134 -16.73 -14.71 4.88
CA ILE A 134 -16.55 -16.09 5.37
C ILE A 134 -16.43 -16.14 6.90
N TYR A 135 -15.68 -15.20 7.49
CA TYR A 135 -15.42 -15.18 8.93
C TYR A 135 -16.48 -14.40 9.73
N ASN A 136 -17.44 -13.79 9.02
CA ASN A 136 -18.47 -12.90 9.56
C ASN A 136 -17.88 -11.76 10.40
N LEU A 137 -16.92 -11.03 9.81
CA LEU A 137 -16.19 -9.95 10.46
C LEU A 137 -16.66 -8.60 9.96
N ASN A 138 -16.87 -7.68 10.89
CA ASN A 138 -17.13 -6.27 10.58
C ASN A 138 -15.82 -5.49 10.44
N ASN A 139 -14.78 -5.90 11.17
CA ASN A 139 -13.43 -5.34 11.10
C ASN A 139 -12.38 -6.46 11.14
N ILE A 140 -11.25 -6.27 10.45
CA ILE A 140 -10.14 -7.23 10.40
C ILE A 140 -9.48 -7.38 11.77
N ASP A 141 -9.48 -6.36 12.62
CA ASP A 141 -8.92 -6.45 13.97
C ASP A 141 -9.62 -7.54 14.81
N GLN A 142 -10.89 -7.85 14.53
CA GLN A 142 -11.64 -8.92 15.20
C GLN A 142 -11.02 -10.30 14.95
N LEU A 143 -10.22 -10.45 13.89
CA LEU A 143 -9.49 -11.68 13.60
C LEU A 143 -8.50 -12.03 14.73
N LEU A 144 -8.02 -11.05 15.50
CA LEU A 144 -7.12 -11.24 16.64
C LEU A 144 -7.82 -11.88 17.85
N ASP A 145 -9.14 -11.68 18.00
CA ASP A 145 -9.92 -12.18 19.13
C ASP A 145 -10.59 -13.53 18.86
N LEU A 146 -10.54 -14.03 17.61
CA LEU A 146 -11.15 -15.30 17.21
C LEU A 146 -10.60 -16.51 17.98
N ASP A 147 -9.32 -16.46 18.39
CA ASP A 147 -8.70 -17.51 19.19
C ASP A 147 -9.36 -17.67 20.58
N LYS A 148 -9.99 -16.61 21.10
CA LYS A 148 -10.64 -16.60 22.43
C LYS A 148 -12.07 -17.13 22.41
N GLU A 149 -12.79 -16.91 21.30
CA GLU A 149 -14.19 -17.31 21.15
C GLU A 149 -14.36 -18.78 20.72
N ALA A 150 -13.31 -19.36 20.13
CA ALA A 150 -13.41 -20.65 19.48
C ALA A 150 -13.53 -21.82 20.48
N SER A 151 -14.78 -22.21 20.70
CA SER A 151 -15.21 -23.33 21.53
C SER A 151 -15.06 -24.68 20.79
N PHE A 152 -13.82 -25.19 20.67
CA PHE A 152 -13.51 -26.41 19.90
C PHE A 152 -13.88 -27.76 20.58
N TYR A 153 -14.67 -27.75 21.66
CA TYR A 153 -15.04 -28.97 22.39
C TYR A 153 -16.03 -29.87 21.63
N LYS A 154 -16.61 -29.40 20.51
CA LYS A 154 -17.59 -30.15 19.71
C LYS A 154 -17.00 -30.92 18.52
N LEU A 155 -15.69 -30.84 18.29
CA LEU A 155 -15.04 -31.46 17.13
C LEU A 155 -14.44 -32.82 17.49
N ARG A 156 -14.58 -33.81 16.60
CA ARG A 156 -13.90 -35.11 16.71
C ARG A 156 -12.40 -34.90 16.53
N LYS A 157 -11.58 -35.39 17.47
CA LYS A 157 -10.12 -35.23 17.46
C LYS A 157 -9.43 -36.58 17.30
N SER A 158 -8.39 -36.64 16.47
CA SER A 158 -7.46 -37.77 16.41
C SER A 158 -6.34 -37.56 17.45
N SER A 159 -5.87 -38.63 18.08
CA SER A 159 -4.78 -38.57 19.08
C SER A 159 -3.37 -38.48 18.46
N THR A 160 -3.23 -38.70 17.15
CA THR A 160 -1.94 -38.86 16.47
C THR A 160 -1.48 -37.66 15.64
N VAL A 161 -2.34 -36.69 15.34
CA VAL A 161 -2.02 -35.56 14.44
C VAL A 161 -1.96 -34.26 15.22
N SER A 162 -0.87 -33.49 15.06
CA SER A 162 -0.74 -32.15 15.63
C SER A 162 -1.78 -31.21 15.02
N ILE A 163 -2.61 -30.61 15.88
CA ILE A 163 -3.72 -29.76 15.48
C ILE A 163 -3.24 -28.32 15.35
N ASP A 164 -3.42 -27.73 14.17
CA ASP A 164 -3.21 -26.30 13.94
C ASP A 164 -4.51 -25.54 14.23
N SER A 165 -4.48 -24.67 15.25
CA SER A 165 -5.63 -23.85 15.67
C SER A 165 -6.15 -22.98 14.53
N THR A 166 -5.25 -22.46 13.69
CA THR A 166 -5.56 -21.63 12.53
C THR A 166 -6.48 -22.36 11.55
N ASN A 167 -6.13 -23.61 11.24
CA ASN A 167 -6.93 -24.46 10.35
C ASN A 167 -8.30 -24.78 10.94
N LEU A 168 -8.37 -25.06 12.25
CA LEU A 168 -9.65 -25.35 12.91
C LEU A 168 -10.59 -24.15 12.88
N ILE A 169 -10.11 -22.94 13.19
CA ILE A 169 -10.91 -21.72 13.14
C ILE A 169 -11.40 -21.49 11.72
N ALA A 170 -10.50 -21.58 10.75
CA ALA A 170 -10.86 -21.41 9.35
C ALA A 170 -11.94 -22.38 8.89
N TRP A 171 -11.83 -23.67 9.23
CA TRP A 171 -12.82 -24.67 8.83
C TRP A 171 -14.16 -24.45 9.51
N THR A 172 -14.18 -24.15 10.81
CA THR A 172 -15.44 -23.87 11.52
C THR A 172 -16.17 -22.67 10.93
N LYS A 173 -15.45 -21.59 10.61
CA LYS A 173 -16.03 -20.40 9.97
C LYS A 173 -16.52 -20.70 8.56
N LEU A 174 -15.74 -21.44 7.77
CA LEU A 174 -16.11 -21.84 6.41
C LEU A 174 -17.40 -22.70 6.41
N VAL A 175 -17.49 -23.68 7.31
CA VAL A 175 -18.70 -24.52 7.44
C VAL A 175 -19.91 -23.67 7.81
N ASN A 176 -19.79 -22.74 8.76
CA ASN A 176 -20.89 -21.83 9.11
C ASN A 176 -21.31 -20.97 7.91
N TYR A 177 -20.35 -20.48 7.14
CA TYR A 177 -20.62 -19.71 5.93
C TYR A 177 -21.34 -20.54 4.86
N GLU A 178 -20.92 -21.78 4.60
CA GLU A 178 -21.61 -22.67 3.66
C GLU A 178 -23.00 -23.08 4.15
N ALA A 179 -23.14 -23.39 5.44
CA ALA A 179 -24.42 -23.71 6.05
C ALA A 179 -25.42 -22.55 5.91
N SER A 180 -24.96 -21.30 6.03
CA SER A 180 -25.82 -20.11 5.85
C SER A 180 -26.38 -19.96 4.43
N LYS A 181 -25.74 -20.56 3.42
CA LYS A 181 -26.22 -20.55 2.03
C LYS A 181 -27.29 -21.60 1.76
N LEU A 182 -27.38 -22.63 2.59
CA LEU A 182 -28.34 -23.71 2.42
C LEU A 182 -29.73 -23.25 2.90
N LYS A 183 -30.71 -23.26 2.00
CA LYS A 183 -32.12 -23.15 2.40
C LYS A 183 -32.58 -24.54 2.85
N VAL A 184 -32.78 -24.69 4.14
CA VAL A 184 -33.35 -25.90 4.74
C VAL A 184 -34.77 -25.63 5.23
N GLU A 185 -35.63 -26.63 5.07
CA GLU A 185 -36.99 -26.59 5.60
C GLU A 185 -36.98 -26.60 7.13
N LYS A 186 -38.05 -26.07 7.75
CA LYS A 186 -38.16 -26.06 9.21
C LYS A 186 -38.10 -27.50 9.73
N PHE A 187 -37.13 -27.75 10.60
CA PHE A 187 -36.94 -29.04 11.24
C PHE A 187 -38.24 -29.48 11.93
N ASN A 188 -38.85 -30.57 11.43
CA ASN A 188 -40.04 -31.15 12.01
C ASN A 188 -39.63 -32.20 13.04
N LYS A 189 -39.80 -31.88 14.32
CA LYS A 189 -39.47 -32.75 15.44
C LYS A 189 -40.68 -33.65 15.71
N GLN A 190 -40.73 -34.79 15.02
CA GLN A 190 -41.67 -35.88 15.35
C GLN A 190 -41.27 -36.56 16.65
#